data_AF-A0A2E0VK22-F1
#
_entry.id   AF-A0A2E0VK22-F1
#
_cell.length_a   1.000
_cell.length_b   1.000
_cell.length_c   1.000
_cell.angle_alpha   90.00
_cell.angle_beta   90.00
_cell.angle_gamma   90.00
#
_symmetry.space_group_name_H-M   'P 1'
#
loop_
_entity.id
_entity.type
_entity.pdbx_description
1 polymer ?
#
loop_
_entity_poly.entity_id
_entity_poly.type
_entity_poly.pdbx_seq_one_letter_code
_entity_poly.pdbx_strand_id
1 'polypeptide(L)'
;MNQDQPFDINRVIADAKQIISNPRGYYQAMPKSGGFVEPLIFIAVMAAVMGLISAVLSLFSSSVAGLLAAGFAAIILAPIGAIIGAFIGAAILFVIWKLMGSTETYETAFRCLAAATALYPIVALLSIIPYISTIVGIAWAMYLMIEASVIVHGRERKTAQIVFGILGVLLILSNISSERAARTMEHKTHEMGKMLEEYQKLPADEAGKKMGEFLKGLEKGMGESAK
;
A
#
# COMPACT_ATOMS: atom_id res chain seq x y z
N MET A 1 32.22 -25.84 9.47
CA MET A 1 30.80 -26.05 9.84
C MET A 1 30.20 -24.68 10.09
N ASN A 2 29.59 -24.07 9.07
CA ASN A 2 28.78 -22.88 9.26
C ASN A 2 27.33 -23.32 9.32
N GLN A 3 26.67 -22.97 10.42
CA GLN A 3 25.30 -23.34 10.72
C GLN A 3 24.36 -22.77 9.66
N ASP A 4 23.45 -23.60 9.15
CA ASP A 4 22.29 -23.20 8.35
C ASP A 4 21.43 -22.23 9.17
N GLN A 5 21.72 -20.93 9.07
CA GLN A 5 20.87 -19.90 9.66
C GLN A 5 19.68 -19.70 8.72
N PRO A 6 18.44 -20.02 9.13
CA PRO A 6 17.24 -19.85 8.31
C PRO A 6 16.94 -18.37 8.00
N PHE A 7 17.64 -17.44 8.64
CA PHE A 7 17.50 -16.00 8.49
C PHE A 7 18.87 -15.31 8.42
N ASP A 8 19.11 -14.52 7.36
CA ASP A 8 20.28 -13.66 7.21
C ASP A 8 19.84 -12.24 6.82
N ILE A 9 19.91 -11.31 7.79
CA ILE A 9 19.54 -9.91 7.57
C ILE A 9 20.43 -9.20 6.55
N ASN A 10 21.71 -9.58 6.45
CA ASN A 10 22.63 -8.95 5.50
C ASN A 10 22.23 -9.29 4.07
N ARG A 11 21.79 -10.53 3.85
CA ARG A 11 21.22 -10.96 2.56
C ARG A 11 19.95 -10.19 2.23
N VAL A 12 19.03 -10.01 3.18
CA VAL A 12 17.81 -9.21 2.97
C VAL A 12 18.14 -7.77 2.55
N ILE A 13 19.09 -7.13 3.23
CA ILE A 13 19.53 -5.75 2.90
C ILE A 13 20.20 -5.71 1.53
N ALA A 14 21.05 -6.68 1.21
CA ALA A 14 21.73 -6.77 -0.08
C ALA A 14 20.74 -6.96 -1.23
N ASP A 15 19.79 -7.88 -1.07
CA ASP A 15 18.72 -8.14 -2.03
C ASP A 15 17.86 -6.89 -2.23
N ALA A 16 17.41 -6.24 -1.16
CA ALA A 16 16.65 -4.99 -1.25
C ALA A 16 17.42 -3.90 -2.01
N LYS A 17 18.71 -3.70 -1.69
CA LYS A 17 19.56 -2.75 -2.41
C LYS A 17 19.67 -3.11 -3.88
N GLN A 18 19.83 -4.39 -4.21
CA GLN A 18 19.95 -4.85 -5.59
C GLN A 18 18.64 -4.69 -6.36
N ILE A 19 17.49 -5.00 -5.76
CA ILE A 19 16.17 -4.81 -6.36
C ILE A 19 15.94 -3.32 -6.71
N ILE A 20 16.34 -2.42 -5.82
CA ILE A 20 16.16 -0.98 -6.04
C ILE A 20 17.18 -0.41 -7.03
N SER A 21 18.45 -0.79 -6.94
CA SER A 21 19.51 -0.19 -7.77
C SER A 21 19.76 -0.89 -9.11
N ASN A 22 19.48 -2.19 -9.20
CA ASN A 22 19.67 -3.02 -10.39
C ASN A 22 18.63 -4.15 -10.46
N PRO A 23 17.32 -3.83 -10.62
CA PRO A 23 16.26 -4.84 -10.63
C PRO A 23 16.42 -5.87 -11.74
N ARG A 24 16.94 -5.48 -12.90
CA ARG A 24 17.21 -6.41 -14.00
C ARG A 24 18.25 -7.47 -13.60
N GLY A 25 19.36 -7.06 -12.99
CA GLY A 25 20.37 -7.99 -12.50
C GLY A 25 19.83 -8.88 -11.38
N TYR A 26 19.01 -8.35 -10.48
CA TYR A 26 18.35 -9.14 -9.45
C TYR A 26 17.46 -10.23 -10.05
N TYR A 27 16.52 -9.86 -10.92
CA TYR A 27 15.57 -10.82 -11.52
C TYR A 27 16.25 -11.87 -12.42
N GLN A 28 17.43 -11.57 -12.97
CA GLN A 28 18.22 -12.54 -13.73
C GLN A 28 18.83 -13.62 -12.83
N ALA A 29 19.24 -13.26 -11.61
CA ALA A 29 19.89 -14.16 -10.66
C ALA A 29 18.94 -14.82 -9.67
N MET A 30 17.71 -14.29 -9.53
CA MET A 30 16.73 -14.76 -8.56
C MET A 30 16.35 -16.23 -8.80
N PRO A 31 16.42 -17.10 -7.78
CA PRO A 31 15.91 -18.47 -7.86
C PRO A 31 14.41 -18.49 -8.17
N LYS A 32 14.00 -19.41 -9.05
CA LYS A 32 12.58 -19.61 -9.41
C LYS A 32 11.85 -20.62 -8.51
N SER A 33 12.61 -21.42 -7.76
CA SER A 33 12.12 -22.46 -6.84
C SER A 33 12.97 -22.52 -5.57
N GLY A 34 12.48 -23.23 -4.55
CA GLY A 34 13.12 -23.37 -3.24
C GLY A 34 12.17 -23.17 -2.05
N GLY A 35 10.86 -23.12 -2.28
CA GLY A 35 9.82 -22.93 -1.27
C GLY A 35 9.50 -21.45 -0.97
N PHE A 36 8.57 -21.24 -0.04
CA PHE A 36 8.07 -19.89 0.28
C PHE A 36 8.75 -19.23 1.48
N VAL A 37 9.60 -19.96 2.22
CA VAL A 37 10.17 -19.48 3.49
C VAL A 37 11.03 -18.23 3.29
N GLU A 38 12.00 -18.26 2.36
CA GLU A 38 12.85 -17.10 2.06
C GLU A 38 12.06 -15.86 1.63
N PRO A 39 11.17 -15.92 0.62
CA PRO A 39 10.40 -14.73 0.21
C PRO A 39 9.42 -14.25 1.29
N LEU A 40 8.87 -15.14 2.12
CA LEU A 40 8.02 -14.75 3.26
C LEU A 40 8.79 -13.96 4.31
N ILE A 41 9.99 -14.42 4.66
CA ILE A 41 10.90 -13.71 5.56
C ILE A 41 11.19 -12.31 5.00
N PHE A 42 11.51 -12.21 3.70
CA PHE A 42 11.79 -10.93 3.05
C PHE A 42 10.60 -9.96 3.16
N ILE A 43 9.39 -10.42 2.83
CA ILE A 43 8.14 -9.63 2.96
C ILE A 43 7.95 -9.18 4.41
N ALA A 44 8.10 -10.09 5.37
CA ALA A 44 7.91 -9.80 6.78
C ALA A 44 8.89 -8.71 7.28
N VAL A 45 10.16 -8.79 6.88
CA VAL A 45 11.17 -7.77 7.22
C VAL A 45 10.81 -6.43 6.58
N MET A 46 10.50 -6.39 5.29
CA MET A 46 10.16 -5.13 4.60
C MET A 46 8.89 -4.49 5.19
N ALA A 47 7.88 -5.29 5.52
CA ALA A 47 6.66 -4.84 6.18
C ALA A 47 6.92 -4.33 7.60
N ALA A 48 7.77 -5.01 8.38
CA ALA A 48 8.17 -4.56 9.71
C ALA A 48 8.94 -3.23 9.65
N VAL A 49 9.86 -3.07 8.69
CA VAL A 49 10.59 -1.81 8.47
C VAL A 49 9.63 -0.69 8.07
N MET A 50 8.67 -0.95 7.18
CA MET A 50 7.64 0.02 6.81
C MET A 50 6.76 0.41 7.99
N GLY A 51 6.35 -0.55 8.82
CA GLY A 51 5.58 -0.32 10.04
C GLY A 51 6.36 0.55 11.04
N LEU A 52 7.65 0.29 11.20
CA LEU A 52 8.53 1.09 12.06
C LEU A 52 8.69 2.52 11.55
N ILE A 53 8.95 2.71 10.25
CA ILE A 53 9.06 4.06 9.65
C ILE A 53 7.74 4.81 9.83
N SER A 54 6.61 4.18 9.52
CA SER A 54 5.29 4.77 9.68
C SER A 54 5.01 5.18 11.13
N ALA A 55 5.37 4.34 12.10
CA ALA A 55 5.22 4.62 13.53
C ALA A 55 6.12 5.77 14.02
N VAL A 56 7.31 5.94 13.43
CA VAL A 56 8.16 7.10 13.73
C VAL A 56 7.55 8.38 13.12
N LEU A 57 7.12 8.32 11.86
CA LEU A 57 6.51 9.48 11.17
C LEU A 57 5.21 9.94 11.83
N SER A 58 4.41 9.04 12.39
CA SER A 58 3.18 9.38 13.09
C SER A 58 3.41 10.21 14.36
N LEU A 59 4.59 10.13 14.98
CA LEU A 59 4.93 10.98 16.12
C LEU A 59 4.99 12.47 15.75
N PHE A 60 5.18 12.76 14.45
CA PHE A 60 5.28 14.10 13.91
C PHE A 60 3.99 14.57 13.23
N SER A 61 2.95 13.74 13.13
CA SER A 61 1.67 14.13 12.53
C SER A 61 0.68 14.63 13.59
N SER A 62 0.04 15.77 13.32
CA SER A 62 -0.83 16.48 14.26
C SER A 62 -2.26 15.95 14.33
N SER A 63 -2.59 14.85 13.64
CA SER A 63 -3.94 14.28 13.63
C SER A 63 -4.06 13.13 14.63
N VAL A 64 -5.12 13.14 15.44
CA VAL A 64 -5.51 12.02 16.33
C VAL A 64 -5.73 10.73 15.53
N ALA A 65 -6.08 10.84 14.24
CA ALA A 65 -6.11 9.74 13.28
C ALA A 65 -4.71 9.13 13.02
N GLY A 66 -3.65 9.95 13.03
CA GLY A 66 -2.25 9.53 12.94
C GLY A 66 -1.76 8.80 14.19
N LEU A 67 -2.22 9.19 15.39
CA LEU A 67 -1.87 8.57 16.67
C LEU A 67 -2.60 7.24 16.93
N LEU A 68 -3.88 7.12 16.55
CA LEU A 68 -4.68 5.89 16.76
C LEU A 68 -4.44 4.81 15.70
N ALA A 69 -3.99 5.19 14.49
CA ALA A 69 -3.53 4.25 13.48
C ALA A 69 -2.12 3.72 13.76
N ALA A 70 -1.36 4.37 14.64
CA ALA A 70 0.08 4.20 14.74
C ALA A 70 0.58 3.72 16.10
N GLY A 71 1.78 3.18 16.08
CA GLY A 71 2.45 2.60 17.23
C GLY A 71 2.42 1.09 17.14
N PHE A 72 1.61 0.42 17.97
CA PHE A 72 1.79 -1.02 18.21
C PHE A 72 0.94 -1.94 17.34
N ALA A 73 -0.32 -1.61 17.08
CA ALA A 73 -1.19 -2.46 16.25
C ALA A 73 -0.65 -2.56 14.82
N ALA A 74 -0.13 -1.46 14.25
CA ALA A 74 0.50 -1.45 12.94
C ALA A 74 1.77 -2.32 12.89
N ILE A 75 2.62 -2.32 13.92
CA ILE A 75 3.87 -3.10 13.93
C ILE A 75 3.60 -4.61 13.94
N ILE A 76 2.54 -5.06 14.62
CA ILE A 76 2.20 -6.49 14.73
C ILE A 76 1.25 -6.93 13.60
N LEU A 77 0.22 -6.14 13.29
CA LEU A 77 -0.79 -6.51 12.30
C LEU A 77 -0.29 -6.30 10.87
N ALA A 78 0.59 -5.32 10.61
CA ALA A 78 1.05 -5.06 9.24
C ALA A 78 1.85 -6.23 8.65
N PRO A 79 2.81 -6.88 9.35
CA PRO A 79 3.48 -8.06 8.81
C PRO A 79 2.53 -9.22 8.52
N ILE A 80 1.55 -9.48 9.39
CA ILE A 80 0.55 -10.54 9.20
C ILE A 80 -0.32 -10.23 7.97
N GLY A 81 -0.85 -9.01 7.90
CA GLY A 81 -1.64 -8.54 6.76
C GLY A 81 -0.84 -8.55 5.45
N ALA A 82 0.44 -8.18 5.50
CA ALA A 82 1.33 -8.19 4.35
C ALA A 82 1.59 -9.61 3.85
N ILE A 83 1.75 -10.59 4.73
CA ILE A 83 1.91 -12.01 4.34
C ILE A 83 0.65 -12.52 3.65
N ILE A 84 -0.53 -12.33 4.25
CA ILE A 84 -1.80 -12.77 3.67
C ILE A 84 -2.04 -12.06 2.34
N GLY A 85 -1.85 -10.74 2.33
CA GLY A 85 -1.96 -9.90 1.14
C GLY A 85 -0.97 -10.31 0.05
N ALA A 86 0.23 -10.77 0.40
CA ALA A 86 1.20 -11.24 -0.57
C ALA A 86 0.76 -12.53 -1.26
N PHE A 87 0.14 -13.48 -0.54
CA PHE A 87 -0.40 -14.68 -1.19
C PHE A 87 -1.52 -14.33 -2.19
N ILE A 88 -2.42 -13.43 -1.81
CA ILE A 88 -3.51 -12.96 -2.67
C ILE A 88 -2.96 -12.18 -3.87
N GLY A 89 -2.06 -11.22 -3.63
CA GLY A 89 -1.42 -10.42 -4.66
C GLY A 89 -0.62 -11.28 -5.64
N ALA A 90 0.08 -12.30 -5.14
CA ALA A 90 0.82 -13.24 -5.97
C ALA A 90 -0.12 -14.09 -6.82
N ALA A 91 -1.31 -14.43 -6.31
CA ALA A 91 -2.32 -15.17 -7.08
C ALA A 91 -2.86 -14.33 -8.23
N ILE A 92 -3.14 -13.05 -7.97
CA ILE A 92 -3.56 -12.10 -9.01
C ILE A 92 -2.46 -11.96 -10.08
N LEU A 93 -1.22 -11.70 -9.67
CA LEU A 93 -0.09 -11.57 -10.60
C LEU A 93 0.18 -12.87 -11.36
N PHE A 94 0.08 -14.02 -10.69
CA PHE A 94 0.22 -15.32 -11.33
C PHE A 94 -0.81 -15.52 -12.43
N VAL A 95 -2.08 -15.18 -12.18
CA VAL A 95 -3.14 -15.23 -13.22
C VAL A 95 -2.82 -14.27 -14.36
N ILE A 96 -2.42 -13.03 -14.06
CA ILE A 96 -2.02 -12.05 -15.09
C ILE A 96 -0.90 -12.62 -15.96
N TRP A 97 0.16 -13.18 -15.36
CA TRP A 97 1.25 -13.79 -16.09
C TRP A 97 0.83 -15.03 -16.88
N LYS A 98 -0.10 -15.86 -16.37
CA LYS A 98 -0.68 -16.98 -17.13
C LYS A 98 -1.44 -16.50 -18.35
N LEU A 99 -2.23 -15.42 -18.23
CA LEU A 99 -2.92 -14.80 -19.37
C LEU A 99 -1.95 -14.21 -20.39
N MET A 100 -0.77 -13.75 -19.95
CA MET A 100 0.34 -13.34 -20.81
C MET A 100 1.14 -14.54 -21.39
N GLY A 101 0.72 -15.78 -21.13
CA GLY A 101 1.32 -17.01 -21.64
C GLY A 101 2.54 -17.52 -20.87
N SER A 102 2.76 -17.04 -19.64
CA SER A 102 3.86 -17.52 -18.80
C SER A 102 3.71 -19.01 -18.46
N THR A 103 4.80 -19.78 -18.59
CA THR A 103 4.86 -21.17 -18.16
C THR A 103 5.31 -21.34 -16.70
N GLU A 104 5.81 -20.27 -16.09
CA GLU A 104 6.29 -20.26 -14.69
C GLU A 104 5.22 -20.64 -13.67
N THR A 105 5.70 -21.03 -12.48
CA THR A 105 4.89 -21.50 -11.36
C THR A 105 4.34 -20.36 -10.50
N TYR A 106 3.40 -20.69 -9.61
CA TYR A 106 2.93 -19.75 -8.59
C TYR A 106 4.05 -19.32 -7.64
N GLU A 107 4.99 -20.23 -7.30
CA GLU A 107 6.13 -19.90 -6.46
C GLU A 107 7.01 -18.82 -7.12
N THR A 108 7.28 -18.96 -8.42
CA THR A 108 8.02 -17.95 -9.20
C THR A 108 7.33 -16.59 -9.13
N ALA A 109 6.00 -16.55 -9.30
CA ALA A 109 5.20 -15.33 -9.23
C ALA A 109 5.24 -14.70 -7.82
N PHE A 110 5.13 -15.52 -6.77
CA PHE A 110 5.22 -15.09 -5.39
C PHE A 110 6.59 -14.49 -5.06
N ARG A 111 7.68 -15.09 -5.54
CA ARG A 111 9.04 -14.56 -5.38
C ARG A 111 9.20 -13.20 -6.08
N CYS A 112 8.62 -13.04 -7.26
CA CYS A 112 8.64 -11.74 -7.97
C CYS A 112 7.89 -10.65 -7.20
N LEU A 113 6.74 -10.98 -6.61
CA LEU A 113 6.01 -10.06 -5.73
C LEU A 113 6.79 -9.75 -4.45
N ALA A 114 7.37 -10.77 -3.82
CA ALA A 114 8.16 -10.60 -2.61
C ALA A 114 9.31 -9.60 -2.84
N ALA A 115 10.00 -9.71 -3.97
CA ALA A 115 11.02 -8.74 -4.36
C ALA A 115 10.47 -7.30 -4.46
N ALA A 116 9.27 -7.12 -5.00
CA ALA A 116 8.65 -5.79 -5.09
C ALA A 116 8.38 -5.13 -3.73
N THR A 117 8.30 -5.91 -2.64
CA THR A 117 8.16 -5.36 -1.28
C THR A 117 9.42 -4.62 -0.79
N ALA A 118 10.55 -4.72 -1.50
CA ALA A 118 11.71 -3.84 -1.28
C ALA A 118 11.37 -2.35 -1.42
N LEU A 119 10.25 -2.02 -2.08
CA LEU A 119 9.72 -0.65 -2.15
C LEU A 119 9.07 -0.16 -0.87
N TYR A 120 8.65 -1.05 0.03
CA TYR A 120 7.85 -0.67 1.21
C TYR A 120 8.54 0.41 2.07
N PRO A 121 9.85 0.31 2.41
CA PRO A 121 10.53 1.37 3.15
C PRO A 121 10.56 2.70 2.41
N ILE A 122 10.75 2.67 1.08
CA ILE A 122 10.80 3.88 0.24
C ILE A 122 9.44 4.57 0.21
N VAL A 123 8.37 3.80 0.00
CA VAL A 123 6.99 4.32 0.01
C VAL A 123 6.63 4.89 1.38
N ALA A 124 7.03 4.23 2.47
CA ALA A 124 6.83 4.76 3.82
C ALA A 124 7.53 6.11 4.02
N LEU A 125 8.78 6.27 3.57
CA LEU A 125 9.49 7.56 3.66
C LEU A 125 8.83 8.65 2.81
N LEU A 126 8.38 8.31 1.59
CA LEU A 126 7.73 9.25 0.70
C LEU A 126 6.33 9.65 1.16
N SER A 127 5.69 8.88 2.06
CA SER A 127 4.30 9.09 2.51
C SER A 127 4.03 10.48 3.09
N ILE A 128 5.08 11.20 3.51
CA ILE A 128 5.03 12.59 3.96
C ILE A 128 4.49 13.52 2.85
N ILE A 129 4.72 13.18 1.58
CA ILE A 129 4.31 13.96 0.41
C ILE A 129 3.06 13.30 -0.22
N PRO A 130 1.87 13.91 -0.05
CA PRO A 130 0.62 13.44 -0.65
C PRO A 130 0.72 13.25 -2.16
N TYR A 131 0.01 12.25 -2.70
CA TYR A 131 -0.01 11.90 -4.13
C TYR A 131 1.32 11.44 -4.74
N ILE A 132 2.44 12.10 -4.44
CA ILE A 132 3.76 11.79 -4.97
C ILE A 132 4.21 10.41 -4.51
N SER A 133 4.02 10.07 -3.24
CA SER A 133 4.30 8.73 -2.71
C SER A 133 3.57 7.63 -3.49
N THR A 134 2.25 7.81 -3.69
CA THR A 134 1.40 6.90 -4.45
C THR A 134 1.86 6.77 -5.90
N ILE A 135 2.09 7.89 -6.59
CA ILE A 135 2.48 7.89 -8.01
C ILE A 135 3.85 7.22 -8.19
N VAL A 136 4.85 7.63 -7.42
CA VAL A 136 6.21 7.08 -7.51
C VAL A 136 6.22 5.61 -7.11
N GLY A 137 5.52 5.25 -6.03
CA GLY A 137 5.41 3.88 -5.55
C GLY A 137 4.79 2.94 -6.59
N ILE A 138 3.67 3.33 -7.20
CA ILE A 138 3.01 2.53 -8.23
C ILE A 138 3.87 2.47 -9.50
N ALA A 139 4.41 3.60 -9.97
CA ALA A 139 5.24 3.62 -11.17
C ALA A 139 6.45 2.69 -11.03
N TRP A 140 7.12 2.71 -9.88
CA TRP A 140 8.25 1.83 -9.61
C TRP A 140 7.82 0.37 -9.48
N ALA A 141 6.71 0.09 -8.79
CA ALA A 141 6.18 -1.26 -8.68
C ALA A 141 5.86 -1.84 -10.07
N MET A 142 5.25 -1.05 -10.97
CA MET A 142 4.99 -1.48 -12.34
C MET A 142 6.28 -1.70 -13.14
N TYR A 143 7.30 -0.86 -12.94
CA TYR A 143 8.62 -1.09 -13.54
C TYR A 143 9.22 -2.44 -13.09
N LEU A 144 9.16 -2.77 -11.80
CA LEU A 144 9.60 -4.07 -11.29
C LEU A 144 8.80 -5.22 -11.90
N MET A 145 7.47 -5.08 -12.03
CA MET A 145 6.64 -6.10 -12.67
C MET A 145 6.94 -6.25 -14.16
N ILE A 146 7.31 -5.17 -14.85
CA ILE A 146 7.76 -5.23 -16.25
C ILE A 146 9.08 -5.99 -16.36
N GLU A 147 10.07 -5.72 -15.50
CA GLU A 147 11.33 -6.48 -15.49
C GLU A 147 11.11 -7.95 -15.12
N ALA A 148 10.31 -8.25 -14.09
CA ALA A 148 9.96 -9.61 -13.71
C ALA A 148 9.28 -10.37 -14.88
N SER A 149 8.35 -9.72 -15.57
CA SER A 149 7.65 -10.29 -16.73
C SER A 149 8.61 -10.69 -17.84
N VAL A 150 9.59 -9.85 -18.14
CA VAL A 150 10.50 -10.07 -19.28
C VAL A 150 11.59 -11.08 -18.91
N ILE A 151 12.19 -10.91 -17.73
CA ILE A 151 13.38 -11.67 -17.34
C ILE A 151 13.00 -13.04 -16.77
N VAL A 152 12.04 -13.04 -15.83
CA VAL A 152 11.69 -14.26 -15.09
C VAL A 152 10.67 -15.06 -15.89
N HIS A 153 9.61 -14.39 -16.36
CA HIS A 153 8.51 -15.02 -17.08
C HIS A 153 8.72 -15.12 -18.59
N GLY A 154 9.80 -14.54 -19.14
CA GLY A 154 10.14 -14.62 -20.57
C GLY A 154 9.07 -14.00 -21.49
N ARG A 155 8.37 -12.96 -21.01
CA ARG A 155 7.34 -12.27 -21.80
C ARG A 155 7.98 -11.21 -22.69
N GLU A 156 7.31 -10.90 -23.80
CA GLU A 156 7.74 -9.78 -24.65
C GLU A 156 7.66 -8.45 -23.88
N ARG A 157 8.71 -7.63 -24.00
CA ARG A 157 8.81 -6.32 -23.32
C ARG A 157 7.61 -5.43 -23.62
N LYS A 158 7.20 -5.35 -24.89
CA LYS A 158 6.07 -4.52 -25.32
C LYS A 158 4.77 -4.97 -24.66
N THR A 159 4.51 -6.27 -24.63
CA THR A 159 3.34 -6.86 -23.97
C THR A 159 3.35 -6.58 -22.46
N ALA A 160 4.49 -6.76 -21.79
CA ALA A 160 4.62 -6.46 -20.37
C ALA A 160 4.39 -4.96 -20.07
N GLN A 161 4.95 -4.07 -20.89
CA GLN A 161 4.75 -2.62 -20.75
C GLN A 161 3.29 -2.21 -20.95
N ILE A 162 2.57 -2.81 -21.90
CA ILE A 162 1.14 -2.52 -22.11
C ILE A 162 0.33 -2.98 -20.89
N VAL A 163 0.50 -4.23 -20.47
CA VAL A 163 -0.30 -4.82 -19.37
C VAL A 163 -0.05 -4.05 -18.07
N PHE A 164 1.20 -3.95 -17.63
CA PHE A 164 1.52 -3.28 -16.37
C PHE A 164 1.48 -1.76 -16.46
N GLY A 165 1.63 -1.17 -17.66
CA GLY A 165 1.41 0.26 -17.88
C GLY A 165 -0.05 0.65 -17.70
N ILE A 166 -0.98 -0.09 -18.31
CA ILE A 166 -2.43 0.15 -18.13
C ILE A 166 -2.82 -0.08 -16.67
N LEU A 167 -2.39 -1.18 -16.05
CA LEU A 167 -2.65 -1.44 -14.63
C LEU A 167 -2.10 -0.31 -13.75
N GLY A 168 -0.88 0.16 -14.03
CA GLY A 168 -0.26 1.29 -13.33
C GLY A 168 -1.11 2.56 -13.39
N VAL A 169 -1.54 2.95 -14.59
CA VAL A 169 -2.40 4.13 -14.78
C VAL A 169 -3.72 3.98 -14.02
N LEU A 170 -4.38 2.82 -14.12
CA LEU A 170 -5.63 2.55 -13.40
C LEU A 170 -5.43 2.62 -11.88
N LEU A 171 -4.36 2.04 -11.36
CA LEU A 171 -4.03 2.10 -9.94
C LEU A 171 -3.75 3.53 -9.48
N ILE A 172 -3.00 4.33 -10.25
CA ILE A 172 -2.73 5.73 -9.93
C ILE A 172 -4.04 6.52 -9.86
N LEU A 173 -4.91 6.42 -10.87
CA LEU A 173 -6.18 7.15 -10.90
C LEU A 173 -7.12 6.74 -9.76
N SER A 174 -7.20 5.45 -9.47
CA SER A 174 -8.01 4.91 -8.36
C SER A 174 -7.51 5.43 -7.00
N ASN A 175 -6.20 5.36 -6.75
CA ASN A 175 -5.63 5.78 -5.47
C ASN A 175 -5.66 7.31 -5.29
N ILE A 176 -5.44 8.11 -6.34
CA ILE A 176 -5.58 9.58 -6.25
C ILE A 176 -7.03 9.96 -5.93
N SER A 177 -8.01 9.27 -6.53
CA SER A 177 -9.42 9.52 -6.26
C SER A 177 -9.78 9.19 -4.81
N SER A 178 -9.27 8.07 -4.30
CA SER A 178 -9.43 7.68 -2.88
C SER A 178 -8.77 8.69 -1.94
N GLU A 179 -7.55 9.14 -2.24
CA GLU A 179 -6.83 10.11 -1.41
C GLU A 179 -7.55 11.49 -1.39
N ARG A 180 -8.09 11.94 -2.53
CA ARG A 180 -8.93 13.15 -2.59
C ARG A 180 -10.20 13.01 -1.75
N ALA A 181 -10.88 11.86 -1.83
CA ALA A 181 -12.06 11.58 -1.04
C ALA A 181 -11.74 11.56 0.46
N ALA A 182 -10.66 10.91 0.86
CA ALA A 182 -10.20 10.84 2.25
C ALA A 182 -9.92 12.24 2.83
N ARG A 183 -9.23 13.11 2.09
CA ARG A 183 -8.97 14.50 2.52
C ARG A 183 -10.22 15.34 2.61
N THR A 184 -11.17 15.15 1.68
CA THR A 184 -12.46 15.84 1.74
C THR A 184 -13.26 15.40 2.96
N MET A 185 -13.23 14.10 3.29
CA MET A 185 -13.83 13.58 4.51
C MET A 185 -13.16 14.13 5.76
N GLU A 186 -11.83 14.20 5.82
CA GLU A 186 -11.10 14.76 6.95
C GLU A 186 -11.51 16.21 7.24
N HIS A 187 -11.61 17.05 6.21
CA HIS A 187 -12.09 18.43 6.35
C HIS A 187 -13.52 18.47 6.92
N LYS A 188 -14.44 17.67 6.36
CA LYS A 188 -15.83 17.59 6.83
C LYS A 188 -15.93 17.09 8.26
N THR A 189 -15.13 16.09 8.64
CA THR A 189 -15.10 15.56 10.01
C THR A 189 -14.57 16.60 11.00
N HIS A 190 -13.57 17.38 10.60
CA HIS A 190 -13.04 18.46 11.42
C HIS A 190 -14.04 19.63 11.58
N GLU A 191 -14.74 20.01 10.51
CA GLU A 191 -15.85 20.98 10.59
C GLU A 191 -17.00 20.47 11.47
N MET A 192 -17.38 19.20 11.34
CA MET A 192 -18.37 18.57 12.20
C MET A 192 -17.93 18.56 13.67
N GLY A 193 -16.66 18.28 13.95
CA GLY A 193 -16.09 18.35 15.29
C GLY A 193 -16.19 19.74 15.91
N LYS A 194 -15.82 20.79 15.16
CA LYS A 194 -15.96 22.19 15.59
C LYS A 194 -17.41 22.59 15.85
N MET A 195 -18.32 22.17 14.97
CA MET A 195 -19.75 22.38 15.15
C MET A 195 -20.23 21.72 16.45
N LEU A 196 -19.88 20.45 16.69
CA LEU A 196 -20.25 19.73 17.90
C LEU A 196 -19.69 20.38 19.18
N GLU A 197 -18.46 20.88 19.15
CA GLU A 197 -17.90 21.65 20.26
C GLU A 197 -18.65 22.98 20.50
N GLU A 198 -19.08 23.66 19.43
CA GLU A 198 -19.91 24.86 19.53
C GLU A 198 -21.29 24.53 20.14
N TYR A 199 -21.91 23.42 19.74
CA TYR A 199 -23.17 22.93 20.32
C TYR A 199 -23.06 22.61 21.81
N GLN A 200 -21.94 22.02 22.25
CA GLN A 200 -21.71 21.72 23.67
C GLN A 200 -21.57 22.98 24.54
N LYS A 201 -21.20 24.12 23.95
CA LYS A 201 -21.03 25.40 24.65
C LYS A 201 -22.33 26.21 24.74
N LEU A 202 -23.39 25.82 24.04
CA LEU A 202 -24.68 26.49 24.06
C LEU A 202 -25.53 25.99 25.25
N PRO A 203 -26.39 26.84 25.83
CA PRO A 203 -27.41 26.39 26.77
C PRO A 203 -28.37 25.39 26.09
N ALA A 204 -28.90 24.45 26.87
CA ALA A 204 -29.57 23.24 26.35
C ALA A 204 -30.79 23.51 25.45
N ASP A 205 -31.46 24.64 25.64
CA ASP A 205 -32.59 25.11 24.85
C ASP A 205 -32.17 25.63 23.46
N GLU A 206 -31.06 26.37 23.37
CA GLU A 206 -30.50 26.84 22.10
C GLU A 206 -29.83 25.73 21.29
N ALA A 207 -29.15 24.80 21.96
CA ALA A 207 -28.55 23.63 21.33
C ALA A 207 -29.62 22.74 20.66
N GLY A 208 -30.75 22.52 21.32
CA GLY A 208 -31.87 21.75 20.78
C GLY A 208 -32.51 22.40 19.54
N LYS A 209 -32.62 23.73 19.54
CA LYS A 209 -33.18 24.48 18.40
C LYS A 209 -32.28 24.44 17.17
N LYS A 210 -30.99 24.71 17.32
CA LYS A 210 -30.02 24.65 16.22
C LYS A 210 -29.88 23.22 15.65
N MET A 211 -29.91 22.19 16.50
CA MET A 211 -29.89 20.79 16.05
C MET A 211 -31.16 20.44 15.24
N GLY A 212 -32.33 20.94 15.67
CA GLY A 212 -33.58 20.80 14.92
C GLY A 212 -33.57 21.49 13.56
N GLU A 213 -32.91 22.64 13.45
CA GLU A 213 -32.71 23.34 12.16
C GLU A 213 -31.76 22.57 11.23
N PHE A 214 -30.68 21.99 11.79
CA PHE A 214 -29.77 21.12 11.04
C PHE A 214 -30.48 19.88 10.49
N LEU A 215 -31.26 19.18 11.32
CA LEU A 215 -32.03 18.00 10.90
C LEU A 215 -33.07 18.32 9.82
N LYS A 216 -33.80 19.44 9.94
CA LYS A 216 -34.71 19.92 8.89
C LYS A 216 -33.98 20.27 7.59
N GLY A 217 -32.77 20.81 7.68
CA GLY A 217 -31.94 21.09 6.51
C GLY A 217 -31.54 19.82 5.76
N LEU A 218 -31.15 18.77 6.48
CA LEU A 218 -30.85 17.45 5.90
C LEU A 218 -32.08 16.82 5.25
N GLU A 219 -33.23 16.88 5.92
CA GLU A 219 -34.50 16.33 5.42
C GLU A 219 -34.92 17.02 4.11
N LYS A 220 -34.77 18.35 4.02
CA LYS A 220 -35.02 19.11 2.78
C LYS A 220 -34.03 18.77 1.66
N GLY A 221 -32.73 18.70 1.95
CA GLY A 221 -31.71 18.37 0.94
C GLY A 221 -31.85 16.95 0.38
N MET A 222 -32.29 16.00 1.21
CA MET A 222 -32.61 14.64 0.78
C MET A 222 -33.92 14.56 -0.02
N GLY A 223 -34.93 15.38 0.31
CA GLY A 223 -36.20 15.46 -0.41
C GLY A 223 -36.11 16.12 -1.80
N GLU A 224 -35.19 17.07 -1.99
CA GLU A 224 -34.95 17.71 -3.29
C GLU A 224 -34.10 16.86 -4.25
N SER A 225 -33.25 15.96 -3.74
CA SER A 225 -32.46 15.04 -4.57
C SER A 225 -33.27 13.84 -5.10
N ALA A 226 -34.55 13.73 -4.72
CA ALA A 226 -35.46 12.64 -5.09
C ALA A 226 -36.53 13.04 -6.14
N LYS A 227 -36.43 14.24 -6.73
CA LYS A 227 -37.22 14.69 -7.89
C LYS A 227 -36.31 14.86 -9.10
#